data_AF-A0A8H9MDM2-F1
#
_entry.id   AF-A0A8H9MDM2-F1
#
_cell.length_a   1.000
_cell.length_b   1.000
_cell.length_c   1.000
_cell.angle_alpha   90.00
_cell.angle_beta   90.00
_cell.angle_gamma   90.00
#
_symmetry.space_group_name_H-M   'P 1'
#
loop_
_entity.id
_entity.type
_entity.pdbx_description
1 polymer ?
#
loop_
_entity_poly.entity_id
_entity_poly.type
_entity_poly.pdbx_seq_one_letter_code
_entity_poly.pdbx_strand_id
1 'polypeptide(L)'
;MISRLLPALALALTVPAVAPVAAAADGSGWHWTSHAVAPGLEVRTGVLSRPTAPYWTVTIGAPTTNVLTGAAAVAELGTAAWARDTAARLSAAGYPARQDTIGWPAFSDTPHGPEGVRVRTGSYGSQAEAQAAVAAIKAAGFPTAAAEWTGYDADQAPDAEQVHVAVIDPRRYDVEATHDGAVAQRKKTSEVAGALVAVNGGFFVTSDADGYQGVPSGLAAYDGRVESLSAGNRAALVLGPGGPRIVDATSRVTVRSGRDSHAIEGVNRKPGVIRDCGRPDAQPTTAPRQDFTCTSTDEIVAFTPEFGAALPTGPGVQVTLDAHGATVGPRGGSVPAGSVVLQGIGASAGWLASHDRLSVEGLRLPAGESIASAAPTLLRHGHLSIDAATEGVVDPRDLSFGYAWSEQRQPRTLAGIDASGHLLLVTVDGRQPGVSEGFTLEEAARFLRSLGATEAMNLDGGGSTTMAVRGVLVNHPSDATGERAVGDFVTVR
;
A
#
# COMPACT_ATOMS: atom_id res chain seq x y z
N MET A 1 18.60 51.67 -54.24
CA MET A 1 19.15 51.92 -52.89
C MET A 1 19.25 50.58 -52.17
N ILE A 2 20.45 50.26 -51.70
CA ILE A 2 20.81 49.04 -50.99
C ILE A 2 20.18 49.08 -49.60
N SER A 3 19.47 48.04 -49.17
CA SER A 3 19.19 47.80 -47.75
C SER A 3 19.46 46.33 -47.43
N ARG A 4 20.43 46.13 -46.54
CA ARG A 4 20.95 44.84 -46.08
C ARG A 4 20.00 44.25 -45.03
N LEU A 5 19.66 42.97 -45.18
CA LEU A 5 19.14 42.15 -44.08
C LEU A 5 20.27 41.87 -43.07
N LEU A 6 20.00 42.12 -41.79
CA LEU A 6 20.77 41.61 -40.65
C LEU A 6 19.97 40.45 -40.02
N PRO A 7 20.55 39.27 -39.77
CA PRO A 7 19.90 38.24 -38.99
C PRO A 7 20.03 38.53 -37.50
N ALA A 8 18.94 38.36 -36.75
CA ALA A 8 18.95 38.43 -35.30
C ALA A 8 19.71 37.23 -34.72
N LEU A 9 20.75 37.52 -33.94
CA LEU A 9 21.54 36.53 -33.20
C LEU A 9 20.73 36.12 -31.95
N ALA A 10 20.18 34.92 -31.93
CA ALA A 10 19.61 34.34 -30.72
C ALA A 10 20.75 33.85 -29.81
N LEU A 11 20.97 34.54 -28.68
CA LEU A 11 21.85 34.06 -27.62
C LEU A 11 21.16 32.87 -26.92
N ALA A 12 21.58 31.65 -27.22
CA ALA A 12 21.24 30.49 -26.43
C ALA A 12 22.04 30.55 -25.11
N LEU A 13 21.36 30.84 -24.00
CA LEU A 13 21.90 30.65 -22.66
C LEU A 13 21.96 29.14 -22.37
N THR A 14 23.13 28.54 -22.57
CA THR A 14 23.40 27.17 -22.12
C THR A 14 23.59 27.19 -20.60
N VAL A 15 22.58 26.72 -19.87
CA VAL A 15 22.74 26.39 -18.43
C VAL A 15 23.71 25.20 -18.36
N PRO A 16 24.82 25.29 -17.62
CA PRO A 16 25.74 24.16 -17.51
C PRO A 16 25.02 23.03 -16.75
N ALA A 17 24.96 21.84 -17.36
CA ALA A 17 24.55 20.64 -16.67
C ALA A 17 25.53 20.40 -15.51
N VAL A 18 25.02 20.46 -14.28
CA VAL A 18 25.79 20.07 -13.09
C VAL A 18 26.00 18.56 -13.19
N ALA A 19 27.25 18.13 -13.34
CA ALA A 19 27.59 16.71 -13.36
C ALA A 19 27.19 16.08 -12.01
N PRO A 20 26.62 14.86 -12.00
CA PRO A 20 26.30 14.17 -10.75
C PRO A 20 27.58 13.97 -9.95
N VAL A 21 27.56 14.40 -8.69
CA VAL A 21 28.66 14.13 -7.75
C VAL A 21 28.50 12.68 -7.30
N ALA A 22 29.36 11.79 -7.81
CA ALA A 22 29.43 10.42 -7.34
C ALA A 22 29.97 10.43 -5.89
N ALA A 23 29.19 9.90 -4.95
CA ALA A 23 29.65 9.66 -3.59
C ALA A 23 30.72 8.54 -3.58
N ALA A 24 31.73 8.68 -2.72
CA ALA A 24 32.78 7.67 -2.56
C ALA A 24 32.20 6.34 -2.04
N ALA A 25 32.72 5.22 -2.52
CA ALA A 25 32.32 3.88 -2.07
C ALA A 25 32.69 3.70 -0.59
N ASP A 26 31.69 3.56 0.29
CA ASP A 26 31.85 3.41 1.74
C ASP A 26 31.94 1.93 2.18
N GLY A 27 32.05 1.00 1.23
CA GLY A 27 32.06 -0.44 1.50
C GLY A 27 30.70 -1.05 1.82
N SER A 28 29.61 -0.26 1.82
CA SER A 28 28.24 -0.74 2.09
C SER A 28 27.61 -1.54 0.93
N GLY A 29 28.20 -1.40 -0.27
CA GLY A 29 27.66 -1.89 -1.54
C GLY A 29 26.70 -0.92 -2.23
N TRP A 30 26.36 0.21 -1.59
CA TRP A 30 25.49 1.22 -2.17
C TRP A 30 26.27 2.24 -3.00
N HIS A 31 25.70 2.58 -4.15
CA HIS A 31 26.10 3.69 -4.99
C HIS A 31 24.98 4.71 -5.04
N TRP A 32 25.25 5.92 -4.56
CA TRP A 32 24.26 6.98 -4.46
C TRP A 32 24.47 8.06 -5.52
N THR A 33 23.37 8.52 -6.09
CA THR A 33 23.30 9.72 -6.91
C THR A 33 22.21 10.64 -6.36
N SER A 34 22.39 11.94 -6.53
CA SER A 34 21.50 12.97 -6.00
C SER A 34 21.08 13.92 -7.09
N HIS A 35 19.79 14.24 -7.14
CA HIS A 35 19.20 15.24 -8.02
C HIS A 35 18.48 16.30 -7.19
N ALA A 36 19.00 17.53 -7.20
CA ALA A 36 18.33 18.66 -6.58
C ALA A 36 17.09 19.04 -7.42
N VAL A 37 15.90 18.91 -6.85
CA VAL A 37 14.63 19.24 -7.51
C VAL A 37 14.33 20.73 -7.36
N ALA A 38 14.47 21.23 -6.13
CA ALA A 38 14.28 22.62 -5.72
C ALA A 38 15.07 22.90 -4.42
N PRO A 39 15.22 24.17 -3.97
CA PRO A 39 15.97 24.49 -2.76
C PRO A 39 15.46 23.78 -1.49
N GLY A 40 16.22 22.81 -0.97
CA GLY A 40 15.80 22.01 0.19
C GLY A 40 14.86 20.84 -0.14
N LEU A 41 14.73 20.50 -1.43
CA LEU A 41 14.06 19.30 -1.92
C LEU A 41 15.02 18.55 -2.85
N GLU A 42 15.44 17.37 -2.39
CA GLU A 42 16.40 16.51 -3.07
C GLU A 42 15.79 15.12 -3.26
N VAL A 43 16.02 14.53 -4.43
CA VAL A 43 15.74 13.11 -4.66
C VAL A 43 17.06 12.37 -4.84
N ARG A 44 17.27 11.33 -4.03
CA ARG A 44 18.46 10.48 -4.06
C ARG A 44 18.11 9.11 -4.62
N THR A 45 18.91 8.62 -5.55
CA THR A 45 18.79 7.24 -6.05
C THR A 45 19.97 6.43 -5.55
N GLY A 46 19.67 5.35 -4.84
CA GLY A 46 20.66 4.38 -4.36
C GLY A 46 20.54 3.09 -5.15
N VAL A 47 21.68 2.58 -5.61
CA VAL A 47 21.79 1.25 -6.22
C VAL A 47 22.69 0.39 -5.35
N LEU A 48 22.14 -0.70 -4.82
CA LEU A 48 22.89 -1.74 -4.13
C LEU A 48 23.34 -2.79 -5.14
N SER A 49 24.62 -3.15 -5.09
CA SER A 49 25.13 -4.33 -5.80
C SER A 49 26.13 -5.09 -4.93
N ARG A 50 25.86 -6.36 -4.67
CA ARG A 50 26.75 -7.28 -3.93
C ARG A 50 27.01 -8.55 -4.74
N PRO A 51 28.17 -9.21 -4.55
CA PRO A 51 28.57 -10.37 -5.34
C PRO A 51 27.90 -11.69 -4.92
N THR A 52 26.67 -11.67 -4.40
CA THR A 52 25.96 -12.93 -4.13
C THR A 52 25.34 -13.47 -5.44
N ALA A 53 24.79 -14.68 -5.38
CA ALA A 53 24.21 -15.35 -6.56
C ALA A 53 22.87 -15.99 -6.17
N PRO A 54 21.80 -15.21 -5.99
CA PRO A 54 20.45 -15.76 -6.03
C PRO A 54 20.22 -16.53 -7.34
N TYR A 55 19.32 -17.51 -7.27
CA TYR A 55 19.03 -18.42 -8.38
C TYR A 55 17.54 -18.74 -8.42
N TRP A 56 17.10 -19.30 -9.55
CA TRP A 56 15.75 -19.82 -9.66
C TRP A 56 15.69 -21.23 -9.07
N THR A 57 14.65 -21.52 -8.30
CA THR A 57 14.40 -22.84 -7.69
C THR A 57 12.96 -23.26 -7.91
N VAL A 58 12.64 -24.53 -7.67
CA VAL A 58 11.26 -24.98 -7.53
C VAL A 58 10.90 -25.10 -6.06
N THR A 59 9.84 -24.43 -5.63
CA THR A 59 9.26 -24.54 -4.28
C THR A 59 7.98 -25.33 -4.34
N ILE A 60 7.77 -26.21 -3.36
CA ILE A 60 6.50 -26.94 -3.23
C ILE A 60 5.65 -26.23 -2.19
N GLY A 61 4.50 -25.69 -2.61
CA GLY A 61 3.57 -25.09 -1.67
C GLY A 61 2.91 -26.12 -0.75
N ALA A 62 2.87 -25.81 0.54
CA ALA A 62 2.16 -26.55 1.57
C ALA A 62 0.65 -26.31 1.49
N PRO A 63 -0.17 -27.38 1.45
CA PRO A 63 -1.62 -27.24 1.61
C PRO A 63 -1.95 -26.63 2.98
N THR A 64 -2.78 -25.61 2.99
CA THR A 64 -3.28 -24.96 4.20
C THR A 64 -4.78 -24.64 4.03
N THR A 65 -5.37 -24.02 5.04
CA THR A 65 -6.76 -23.55 5.03
C THR A 65 -6.78 -22.10 5.44
N ASN A 66 -7.43 -21.26 4.64
CA ASN A 66 -7.64 -19.86 4.99
C ASN A 66 -8.50 -19.78 6.25
N VAL A 67 -7.99 -19.14 7.30
CA VAL A 67 -8.59 -19.16 8.64
C VAL A 67 -9.94 -18.42 8.72
N LEU A 68 -10.22 -17.53 7.77
CA LEU A 68 -11.44 -16.72 7.75
C LEU A 68 -12.57 -17.38 6.96
N THR A 69 -12.24 -18.07 5.88
CA THR A 69 -13.23 -18.65 4.95
C THR A 69 -13.35 -20.16 5.07
N GLY A 70 -12.37 -20.84 5.67
CA GLY A 70 -12.26 -22.29 5.64
C GLY A 70 -11.92 -22.86 4.26
N ALA A 71 -11.62 -22.01 3.26
CA ALA A 71 -11.27 -22.45 1.92
C ALA A 71 -9.86 -23.07 1.89
N ALA A 72 -9.69 -24.09 1.05
CA ALA A 72 -8.36 -24.66 0.79
C ALA A 72 -7.45 -23.59 0.16
N ALA A 73 -6.22 -23.52 0.68
CA ALA A 73 -5.21 -22.56 0.25
C ALA A 73 -3.84 -23.25 0.16
N VAL A 74 -2.85 -22.51 -0.33
CA VAL A 74 -1.46 -22.97 -0.43
C VAL A 74 -0.58 -21.89 0.20
N ALA A 75 0.34 -22.32 1.04
CA ALA A 75 1.38 -21.49 1.65
C ALA A 75 2.76 -21.95 1.20
N GLU A 76 3.76 -21.08 1.24
CA GLU A 76 5.14 -21.50 0.97
C GLU A 76 5.70 -22.37 2.11
N LEU A 77 5.26 -22.06 3.34
CA LEU A 77 5.68 -22.74 4.55
C LEU A 77 4.66 -23.78 4.99
N GLY A 78 5.14 -24.95 5.41
CA GLY A 78 4.32 -25.98 6.02
C GLY A 78 4.88 -26.46 7.36
N THR A 79 4.17 -27.41 7.98
CA THR A 79 4.66 -28.03 9.21
C THR A 79 5.92 -28.87 8.96
N ALA A 80 6.75 -29.04 9.99
CA ALA A 80 7.94 -29.89 9.88
C ALA A 80 7.63 -31.35 9.49
N ALA A 81 6.46 -31.87 9.85
CA ALA A 81 6.03 -33.21 9.45
C ALA A 81 5.69 -33.27 7.96
N TRP A 82 4.92 -32.30 7.47
CA TRP A 82 4.60 -32.17 6.05
C TRP A 82 5.86 -31.99 5.19
N ALA A 83 6.82 -31.18 5.65
CA ALA A 83 8.04 -30.92 4.92
C ALA A 83 8.91 -32.18 4.79
N ARG A 84 9.03 -32.98 5.86
CA ARG A 84 9.75 -34.27 5.82
C ARG A 84 9.13 -35.26 4.83
N ASP A 85 7.81 -35.42 4.85
CA ASP A 85 7.10 -36.30 3.91
C ASP A 85 7.28 -35.83 2.46
N THR A 86 7.05 -34.53 2.22
CA THR A 86 7.15 -33.93 0.89
C THR A 86 8.57 -34.04 0.34
N ALA A 87 9.59 -33.75 1.14
CA ALA A 87 10.99 -33.88 0.74
C ALA A 87 11.39 -35.34 0.44
N ALA A 88 10.90 -36.31 1.23
CA ALA A 88 11.13 -37.72 0.97
C ALA A 88 10.48 -38.18 -0.34
N ARG A 89 9.24 -37.76 -0.61
CA ARG A 89 8.51 -38.04 -1.85
C ARG A 89 9.17 -37.40 -3.07
N LEU A 90 9.61 -36.14 -2.97
CA LEU A 90 10.35 -35.46 -4.04
C LEU A 90 11.64 -36.23 -4.37
N SER A 91 12.40 -36.59 -3.34
CA SER A 91 13.67 -37.32 -3.49
C SER A 91 13.44 -38.70 -4.12
N ALA A 92 12.38 -39.41 -3.72
CA ALA A 92 11.99 -40.69 -4.32
C ALA A 92 11.55 -40.56 -5.79
N ALA A 93 10.99 -39.40 -6.17
CA ALA A 93 10.65 -39.07 -7.56
C ALA A 93 11.85 -38.58 -8.39
N GLY A 94 13.07 -38.58 -7.82
CA GLY A 94 14.30 -38.19 -8.52
C GLY A 94 14.66 -36.71 -8.41
N TYR A 95 13.97 -35.95 -7.56
CA TYR A 95 14.24 -34.53 -7.33
C TYR A 95 14.85 -34.31 -5.94
N PRO A 96 16.18 -34.08 -5.82
CA PRO A 96 16.81 -33.83 -4.54
C PRO A 96 16.15 -32.65 -3.81
N ALA A 97 15.61 -32.89 -2.62
CA ALA A 97 14.87 -31.89 -1.87
C ALA A 97 15.72 -31.27 -0.76
N ARG A 98 15.56 -29.96 -0.57
CA ARG A 98 16.07 -29.19 0.56
C ARG A 98 14.91 -28.76 1.45
N GLN A 99 15.15 -28.75 2.75
CA GLN A 99 14.24 -28.24 3.77
C GLN A 99 14.89 -27.07 4.49
N ASP A 100 14.26 -25.91 4.45
CA ASP A 100 14.73 -24.70 5.13
C ASP A 100 13.74 -24.35 6.23
N THR A 101 14.18 -24.36 7.49
CA THR A 101 13.35 -23.90 8.62
C THR A 101 13.35 -22.39 8.64
N ILE A 102 12.18 -21.79 8.44
CA ILE A 102 11.98 -20.35 8.45
C ILE A 102 11.46 -19.94 9.82
N GLY A 103 12.06 -18.89 10.38
CA GLY A 103 11.67 -18.32 11.66
C GLY A 103 10.85 -17.07 11.47
N TRP A 104 9.95 -16.80 12.42
CA TRP A 104 9.21 -15.56 12.47
C TRP A 104 10.17 -14.36 12.48
N PRO A 105 9.90 -13.31 11.68
CA PRO A 105 10.64 -12.05 11.75
C PRO A 105 10.48 -11.41 13.12
N ALA A 106 11.38 -10.48 13.44
CA ALA A 106 11.38 -9.77 14.72
C ALA A 106 10.38 -8.60 14.75
N PHE A 107 9.12 -8.84 14.35
CA PHE A 107 8.05 -7.85 14.49
C PHE A 107 7.61 -7.74 15.94
N SER A 108 7.01 -6.60 16.32
CA SER A 108 6.67 -6.33 17.72
C SER A 108 5.49 -7.13 18.23
N ASP A 109 4.66 -7.67 17.34
CA ASP A 109 3.35 -8.24 17.64
C ASP A 109 3.12 -9.63 17.01
N THR A 110 4.18 -10.26 16.50
CA THR A 110 4.15 -11.66 16.00
C THR A 110 4.84 -12.61 16.97
N PRO A 111 4.60 -13.94 16.84
CA PRO A 111 5.35 -14.94 17.57
C PRO A 111 6.87 -14.86 17.28
N HIS A 112 7.66 -15.57 18.10
CA HIS A 112 9.08 -15.76 17.87
C HIS A 112 9.41 -17.25 17.67
N GLY A 113 10.57 -17.53 17.09
CA GLY A 113 11.03 -18.89 16.84
C GLY A 113 10.58 -19.42 15.47
N PRO A 114 10.52 -20.75 15.27
CA PRO A 114 10.16 -21.34 13.98
C PRO A 114 8.73 -20.97 13.57
N GLU A 115 8.57 -20.45 12.36
CA GLU A 115 7.28 -20.21 11.72
C GLU A 115 6.83 -21.45 10.95
N GLY A 116 7.72 -22.00 10.12
CA GLY A 116 7.43 -23.17 9.30
C GLY A 116 8.66 -23.71 8.57
N VAL A 117 8.44 -24.69 7.70
CA VAL A 117 9.50 -25.30 6.90
C VAL A 117 9.14 -25.20 5.43
N ARG A 118 10.07 -24.65 4.65
CA ARG A 118 10.02 -24.52 3.20
C ARG A 118 10.66 -25.73 2.54
N VAL A 119 10.05 -26.25 1.47
CA VAL A 119 10.57 -27.39 0.71
C VAL A 119 10.88 -26.95 -0.72
N ARG A 120 12.15 -27.11 -1.12
CA ARG A 120 12.65 -26.68 -2.43
C ARG A 120 13.48 -27.74 -3.13
N THR A 121 13.59 -27.64 -4.44
CA THR A 121 14.43 -28.53 -5.26
C THR A 121 14.97 -27.83 -6.51
N GLY A 122 16.18 -28.22 -6.90
CA GLY A 122 16.86 -27.70 -8.08
C GLY A 122 17.48 -26.30 -7.89
N SER A 123 18.33 -25.94 -8.83
CA SER A 123 18.95 -24.62 -8.96
C SER A 123 19.09 -24.35 -10.45
N TYR A 124 18.46 -23.29 -10.93
CA TYR A 124 18.31 -22.97 -12.34
C TYR A 124 18.83 -21.56 -12.60
N GLY A 125 19.47 -21.36 -13.75
CA GLY A 125 20.04 -20.07 -14.13
C GLY A 125 19.00 -19.09 -14.66
N SER A 126 17.82 -19.58 -15.05
CA SER A 126 16.73 -18.75 -15.57
C SER A 126 15.35 -19.20 -15.11
N GLN A 127 14.40 -18.27 -15.18
CA GLN A 127 13.00 -18.55 -14.89
C GLN A 127 12.42 -19.62 -15.83
N ALA A 128 12.80 -19.60 -17.11
CA ALA A 128 12.31 -20.54 -18.10
C ALA A 128 12.73 -21.99 -17.79
N GLU A 129 13.99 -22.18 -17.36
CA GLU A 129 14.49 -23.48 -16.90
C GLU A 129 13.73 -23.98 -15.67
N ALA A 130 13.53 -23.11 -14.67
CA ALA A 130 12.77 -23.45 -13.48
C ALA A 130 11.31 -23.79 -13.81
N GLN A 131 10.66 -23.05 -14.72
CA GLN A 131 9.29 -23.33 -15.17
C GLN A 131 9.18 -24.67 -15.90
N ALA A 132 10.17 -25.04 -16.71
CA ALA A 132 10.22 -26.37 -17.32
C ALA A 132 10.32 -27.48 -16.25
N ALA A 133 11.14 -27.26 -15.22
CA ALA A 133 11.22 -28.18 -14.08
C ALA A 133 9.91 -28.26 -13.28
N VAL A 134 9.23 -27.13 -13.05
CA VAL A 134 7.90 -27.09 -12.41
C VAL A 134 6.92 -27.99 -13.16
N ALA A 135 6.87 -27.92 -14.50
CA ALA A 135 5.96 -28.74 -15.29
C ALA A 135 6.23 -30.25 -15.09
N ALA A 136 7.51 -30.66 -15.08
CA ALA A 136 7.91 -32.04 -14.83
C ALA A 136 7.58 -32.50 -13.39
N ILE A 137 7.81 -31.64 -12.40
CA ILE A 137 7.54 -31.92 -10.99
C ILE A 137 6.02 -31.99 -10.73
N LYS A 138 5.21 -31.14 -11.37
CA LYS A 138 3.73 -31.26 -11.32
C LYS A 138 3.26 -32.58 -11.91
N ALA A 139 3.80 -32.99 -13.05
CA ALA A 139 3.50 -34.29 -13.66
C ALA A 139 3.91 -35.48 -12.77
N ALA A 140 4.92 -35.30 -11.92
CA ALA A 140 5.35 -36.28 -10.91
C ALA A 140 4.51 -36.27 -9.61
N GLY A 141 3.40 -35.52 -9.56
CA GLY A 141 2.44 -35.56 -8.45
C GLY A 141 2.58 -34.45 -7.41
N PHE A 142 3.25 -33.33 -7.75
CA PHE A 142 3.40 -32.16 -6.88
C PHE A 142 2.69 -30.93 -7.49
N PRO A 143 1.35 -30.86 -7.45
CA PRO A 143 0.58 -29.85 -8.18
C PRO A 143 0.83 -28.41 -7.72
N THR A 144 1.32 -28.24 -6.48
CA THR A 144 1.64 -26.94 -5.86
C THR A 144 3.06 -26.45 -6.14
N ALA A 145 3.81 -27.11 -7.04
CA ALA A 145 5.14 -26.65 -7.43
C ALA A 145 5.09 -25.28 -8.14
N ALA A 146 5.98 -24.38 -7.75
CA ALA A 146 6.13 -23.05 -8.34
C ALA A 146 7.61 -22.71 -8.55
N ALA A 147 7.90 -21.90 -9.57
CA ALA A 147 9.24 -21.39 -9.83
C ALA A 147 9.42 -20.09 -9.05
N GLU A 148 10.43 -20.03 -8.19
CA GLU A 148 10.70 -18.89 -7.31
C GLU A 148 12.15 -18.44 -7.45
N TRP A 149 12.36 -17.14 -7.31
CA TRP A 149 13.67 -16.52 -7.25
C TRP A 149 14.10 -16.40 -5.79
N THR A 150 15.23 -17.00 -5.41
CA THR A 150 15.66 -17.02 -4.00
C THR A 150 16.02 -15.64 -3.47
N GLY A 151 16.29 -14.68 -4.34
CA GLY A 151 16.55 -13.30 -3.93
C GLY A 151 15.36 -12.64 -3.22
N TYR A 152 14.13 -13.13 -3.41
CA TYR A 152 13.00 -12.58 -2.66
C TYR A 152 12.95 -13.03 -1.20
N ASP A 153 13.76 -14.01 -0.81
CA ASP A 153 13.69 -14.58 0.51
C ASP A 153 14.35 -13.68 1.56
N ALA A 154 13.68 -13.50 2.70
CA ALA A 154 14.20 -12.74 3.84
C ALA A 154 15.48 -13.33 4.45
N ASP A 155 15.69 -14.64 4.29
CA ASP A 155 16.85 -15.36 4.79
C ASP A 155 18.06 -15.30 3.85
N GLN A 156 17.93 -14.67 2.68
CA GLN A 156 19.06 -14.31 1.82
C GLN A 156 19.53 -12.88 2.11
N ALA A 157 20.83 -12.63 2.00
CA ALA A 157 21.34 -11.27 2.06
C ALA A 157 20.93 -10.49 0.80
N PRO A 158 20.44 -9.24 0.91
CA PRO A 158 20.05 -8.46 -0.24
C PRO A 158 21.28 -8.13 -1.09
N ASP A 159 21.15 -8.23 -2.39
CA ASP A 159 22.26 -8.17 -3.33
C ASP A 159 22.09 -7.19 -4.47
N ALA A 160 20.86 -6.96 -4.92
CA ALA A 160 20.51 -6.01 -5.95
C ALA A 160 19.26 -5.22 -5.54
N GLU A 161 19.41 -3.91 -5.31
CA GLU A 161 18.29 -3.04 -4.93
C GLU A 161 18.40 -1.67 -5.60
N GLN A 162 17.26 -1.12 -5.99
CA GLN A 162 17.12 0.26 -6.41
C GLN A 162 16.12 0.98 -5.51
N VAL A 163 16.59 2.04 -4.87
CA VAL A 163 15.80 2.86 -3.94
C VAL A 163 15.86 4.32 -4.33
N HIS A 164 14.76 5.02 -4.12
CA HIS A 164 14.64 6.45 -4.37
C HIS A 164 14.12 7.14 -3.13
N VAL A 165 14.80 8.17 -2.67
CA VAL A 165 14.52 8.88 -1.41
C VAL A 165 14.33 10.36 -1.71
N ALA A 166 13.11 10.86 -1.55
CA ALA A 166 12.84 12.29 -1.51
C ALA A 166 12.96 12.79 -0.07
N VAL A 167 13.86 13.74 0.16
CA VAL A 167 14.04 14.41 1.46
C VAL A 167 13.39 15.79 1.38
N ILE A 168 12.37 16.01 2.21
CA ILE A 168 11.47 17.16 2.09
C ILE A 168 11.44 17.94 3.40
N ASP A 169 11.68 19.25 3.32
CA ASP A 169 11.42 20.17 4.43
C ASP A 169 9.97 20.69 4.36
N PRO A 170 9.04 20.16 5.20
CA PRO A 170 7.63 20.53 5.14
C PRO A 170 7.36 21.96 5.59
N ARG A 171 8.37 22.70 6.07
CA ARG A 171 8.26 24.14 6.37
C ARG A 171 8.42 25.01 5.12
N ARG A 172 8.88 24.43 4.00
CA ARG A 172 9.17 25.14 2.75
C ARG A 172 8.23 24.79 1.61
N TYR A 173 7.61 23.61 1.68
CA TYR A 173 6.78 23.05 0.62
C TYR A 173 5.43 22.68 1.18
N ASP A 174 4.41 22.77 0.33
CA ASP A 174 3.12 22.21 0.66
C ASP A 174 3.17 20.70 0.44
N VAL A 175 2.75 19.94 1.45
CA VAL A 175 2.77 18.48 1.43
C VAL A 175 1.40 17.98 1.84
N GLU A 176 0.76 17.24 0.95
CA GLU A 176 -0.60 16.73 1.18
C GLU A 176 -0.77 15.30 0.63
N ALA A 177 -1.69 14.57 1.25
CA ALA A 177 -2.33 13.43 0.60
C ALA A 177 -3.48 13.96 -0.27
N THR A 178 -3.71 13.37 -1.44
CA THR A 178 -4.75 13.79 -2.38
C THR A 178 -5.18 12.67 -3.32
N HIS A 179 -6.45 12.66 -3.73
CA HIS A 179 -6.96 11.78 -4.80
C HIS A 179 -6.79 12.39 -6.20
N ASP A 180 -6.36 13.66 -6.33
CA ASP A 180 -6.13 14.39 -7.60
C ASP A 180 -7.26 14.23 -8.65
N GLY A 181 -8.51 14.47 -8.24
CA GLY A 181 -9.68 14.26 -9.10
C GLY A 181 -10.94 13.89 -8.33
N ALA A 182 -11.23 12.59 -8.23
CA ALA A 182 -12.34 12.05 -7.44
C ALA A 182 -11.94 10.75 -6.73
N VAL A 183 -12.59 10.47 -5.60
CA VAL A 183 -12.26 9.33 -4.73
C VAL A 183 -12.52 7.98 -5.41
N ALA A 184 -13.56 7.86 -6.24
CA ALA A 184 -13.87 6.63 -6.99
C ALA A 184 -13.20 6.58 -8.37
N GLN A 185 -11.99 7.15 -8.49
CA GLN A 185 -11.18 7.11 -9.70
C GLN A 185 -9.76 6.66 -9.38
N ARG A 186 -9.03 6.28 -10.42
CA ARG A 186 -7.60 5.98 -10.30
C ARG A 186 -6.84 6.76 -11.34
N LYS A 187 -5.62 7.12 -10.99
CA LYS A 187 -4.71 7.85 -11.86
C LYS A 187 -3.28 7.36 -11.64
N LYS A 188 -2.42 7.54 -12.64
CA LYS A 188 -0.99 7.27 -12.47
C LYS A 188 -0.33 8.37 -11.64
N THR A 189 0.66 8.00 -10.84
CA THR A 189 1.46 8.94 -10.03
C THR A 189 2.19 9.95 -10.92
N SER A 190 2.67 9.53 -12.08
CA SER A 190 3.30 10.40 -13.09
C SER A 190 2.36 11.45 -13.70
N GLU A 191 1.04 11.23 -13.64
CA GLU A 191 0.05 12.12 -14.22
C GLU A 191 -0.43 13.19 -13.20
N VAL A 192 0.00 13.12 -11.94
CA VAL A 192 -0.44 14.02 -10.88
C VAL A 192 -0.02 15.46 -11.18
N ALA A 193 -1.00 16.38 -11.23
CA ALA A 193 -0.76 17.73 -11.72
C ALA A 193 -0.02 18.61 -10.71
N GLY A 194 0.98 19.36 -11.20
CA GLY A 194 1.65 20.42 -10.45
C GLY A 194 2.58 19.94 -9.32
N ALA A 195 2.79 18.64 -9.15
CA ALA A 195 3.69 18.09 -8.14
C ALA A 195 5.16 18.24 -8.56
N LEU A 196 6.00 18.75 -7.65
CA LEU A 196 7.46 18.66 -7.77
C LEU A 196 7.92 17.22 -7.59
N VAL A 197 7.36 16.55 -6.58
CA VAL A 197 7.51 15.13 -6.29
C VAL A 197 6.14 14.55 -5.94
N ALA A 198 5.82 13.38 -6.47
CA ALA A 198 4.66 12.59 -6.08
C ALA A 198 5.05 11.14 -5.84
N VAL A 199 4.44 10.51 -4.86
CA VAL A 199 4.44 9.05 -4.67
C VAL A 199 3.00 8.54 -4.53
N ASN A 200 2.77 7.25 -4.75
CA ASN A 200 1.47 6.64 -4.43
C ASN A 200 1.17 6.70 -2.92
N GLY A 201 -0.11 6.74 -2.57
CA GLY A 201 -0.59 6.94 -1.20
C GLY A 201 -0.94 5.64 -0.45
N GLY A 202 -2.12 5.62 0.14
CA GLY A 202 -2.63 4.56 1.00
C GLY A 202 -3.16 3.34 0.23
N PHE A 203 -3.70 2.38 0.98
CA PHE A 203 -4.37 1.24 0.37
C PHE A 203 -5.71 1.64 -0.25
N PHE A 204 -6.05 0.99 -1.36
CA PHE A 204 -7.25 1.29 -2.12
C PHE A 204 -7.87 0.02 -2.72
N VAL A 205 -9.13 0.13 -3.14
CA VAL A 205 -9.84 -0.94 -3.84
C VAL A 205 -9.28 -1.08 -5.26
N THR A 206 -8.82 -2.29 -5.61
CA THR A 206 -8.16 -2.57 -6.90
C THR A 206 -9.05 -3.32 -7.90
N SER A 207 -10.21 -3.83 -7.47
CA SER A 207 -11.12 -4.66 -8.27
C SER A 207 -12.58 -4.25 -8.06
N ASP A 208 -13.41 -4.33 -9.11
CA ASP A 208 -14.85 -4.04 -9.04
C ASP A 208 -15.62 -5.04 -8.14
N ALA A 209 -15.05 -6.24 -7.94
CA ALA A 209 -15.62 -7.22 -7.02
C ALA A 209 -15.63 -6.73 -5.56
N ASP A 210 -14.67 -5.87 -5.22
CA ASP A 210 -14.43 -5.35 -3.86
C ASP A 210 -15.01 -3.94 -3.64
N GLY A 211 -15.64 -3.34 -4.66
CA GLY A 211 -16.21 -2.01 -4.58
C GLY A 211 -15.87 -1.15 -5.79
N TYR A 212 -15.68 0.15 -5.57
CA TYR A 212 -15.28 1.06 -6.63
C TYR A 212 -13.76 1.18 -6.63
N GLN A 213 -13.14 0.90 -7.77
CA GLN A 213 -11.70 1.00 -7.90
C GLN A 213 -11.22 2.44 -7.63
N GLY A 214 -10.17 2.56 -6.81
CA GLY A 214 -9.60 3.86 -6.39
C GLY A 214 -10.06 4.35 -5.03
N VAL A 215 -11.21 3.87 -4.53
CA VAL A 215 -11.66 4.25 -3.18
C VAL A 215 -10.65 3.74 -2.13
N PRO A 216 -10.19 4.60 -1.20
CA PRO A 216 -9.29 4.17 -0.13
C PRO A 216 -9.95 3.14 0.79
N SER A 217 -9.23 2.08 1.14
CA SER A 217 -9.72 1.03 2.05
C SER A 217 -9.37 1.29 3.52
N GLY A 218 -8.42 2.19 3.79
CA GLY A 218 -8.08 2.70 5.13
C GLY A 218 -8.58 4.13 5.37
N LEU A 219 -8.21 4.70 6.52
CA LEU A 219 -8.53 6.10 6.84
C LEU A 219 -7.94 7.02 5.78
N ALA A 220 -8.79 7.81 5.13
CA ALA A 220 -8.36 8.79 4.15
C ALA A 220 -9.08 10.11 4.37
N ALA A 221 -8.32 11.19 4.29
CA ALA A 221 -8.86 12.53 4.33
C ALA A 221 -8.08 13.46 3.42
N TYR A 222 -8.77 14.39 2.76
CA TYR A 222 -8.15 15.34 1.84
C TYR A 222 -8.74 16.73 2.08
N ASP A 223 -7.89 17.73 2.26
CA ASP A 223 -8.26 19.10 2.66
C ASP A 223 -9.33 19.16 3.76
N GLY A 224 -9.08 18.43 4.86
CA GLY A 224 -9.95 18.40 6.04
C GLY A 224 -11.26 17.62 5.86
N ARG A 225 -11.47 16.90 4.75
CA ARG A 225 -12.66 16.05 4.54
C ARG A 225 -12.30 14.58 4.70
N VAL A 226 -13.02 13.87 5.56
CA VAL A 226 -12.87 12.41 5.68
C VAL A 226 -13.58 11.76 4.50
N GLU A 227 -12.81 11.06 3.66
CA GLU A 227 -13.32 10.39 2.45
C GLU A 227 -13.32 8.87 2.56
N SER A 228 -12.67 8.29 3.57
CA SER A 228 -12.81 6.88 3.95
C SER A 228 -12.52 6.68 5.43
N LEU A 229 -13.12 5.65 6.02
CA LEU A 229 -12.96 5.34 7.45
C LEU A 229 -11.76 4.40 7.69
N SER A 230 -11.21 4.47 8.89
CA SER A 230 -10.14 3.61 9.40
C SER A 230 -10.51 2.12 9.35
N ALA A 231 -9.62 1.28 8.80
CA ALA A 231 -9.65 -0.17 8.97
C ALA A 231 -8.86 -0.57 10.21
N GLY A 232 -9.58 -0.78 11.32
CA GLY A 232 -8.94 -0.98 12.62
C GLY A 232 -8.09 0.22 13.05
N ASN A 233 -7.05 -0.04 13.82
CA ASN A 233 -6.09 0.96 14.28
C ASN A 233 -4.81 0.90 13.44
N ARG A 234 -4.94 1.17 12.14
CA ARG A 234 -3.81 1.17 11.19
C ARG A 234 -3.01 2.47 11.27
N ALA A 235 -1.74 2.37 10.89
CA ALA A 235 -0.87 3.50 10.67
C ALA A 235 -1.45 4.45 9.62
N ALA A 236 -1.29 5.74 9.89
CA ALA A 236 -1.76 6.82 9.04
C ALA A 236 -0.72 7.95 9.01
N LEU A 237 -0.36 8.37 7.80
CA LEU A 237 0.44 9.55 7.55
C LEU A 237 -0.50 10.75 7.53
N VAL A 238 -0.39 11.62 8.53
CA VAL A 238 -1.13 12.86 8.65
C VAL A 238 -0.24 14.01 8.18
N LEU A 239 -0.75 14.80 7.24
CA LEU A 239 -0.07 15.91 6.59
C LEU A 239 -0.92 17.18 6.74
N GLY A 240 -0.29 18.35 6.69
CA GLY A 240 -0.98 19.63 6.80
C GLY A 240 -0.23 20.67 7.64
N PRO A 241 -0.91 21.74 8.09
CA PRO A 241 -0.26 22.91 8.71
C PRO A 241 0.56 22.62 9.97
N GLY A 242 0.23 21.53 10.68
CA GLY A 242 0.97 21.08 11.87
C GLY A 242 2.25 20.29 11.58
N GLY A 243 2.62 20.12 10.31
CA GLY A 243 3.71 19.25 9.87
C GLY A 243 3.32 17.76 9.84
N PRO A 244 4.19 16.91 9.24
CA PRO A 244 3.92 15.49 9.06
C PRO A 244 3.92 14.77 10.41
N ARG A 245 3.01 13.81 10.58
CA ARG A 245 2.92 12.91 11.74
C ARG A 245 2.54 11.51 11.27
N ILE A 246 3.05 10.50 11.94
CA ILE A 246 2.63 9.10 11.72
C ILE A 246 1.97 8.64 13.01
N VAL A 247 0.70 8.26 12.92
CA VAL A 247 -0.13 7.88 14.07
C VAL A 247 -0.88 6.59 13.76
N ASP A 248 -1.25 5.85 14.80
CA ASP A 248 -2.25 4.80 14.67
C ASP A 248 -3.61 5.45 14.92
N ALA A 249 -4.45 5.47 13.89
CA ALA A 249 -5.68 6.26 13.91
C ALA A 249 -6.92 5.39 13.74
N THR A 250 -7.93 5.71 14.55
CA THR A 250 -9.31 5.25 14.35
C THR A 250 -10.20 6.42 14.01
N SER A 251 -11.29 6.14 13.31
CA SER A 251 -12.27 7.14 12.89
C SER A 251 -13.66 6.77 13.39
N ARG A 252 -14.47 7.78 13.67
CA ARG A 252 -15.87 7.63 14.04
C ARG A 252 -16.67 8.72 13.36
N VAL A 253 -17.68 8.30 12.60
CA VAL A 253 -18.67 9.19 12.01
C VAL A 253 -20.03 8.78 12.57
N THR A 254 -20.88 9.76 12.84
CA THR A 254 -22.19 9.52 13.47
C THR A 254 -23.23 10.37 12.79
N VAL A 255 -24.38 9.77 12.48
CA VAL A 255 -25.58 10.50 12.09
C VAL A 255 -26.46 10.71 13.33
N ARG A 256 -26.98 11.92 13.52
CA ARG A 256 -27.83 12.29 14.65
C ARG A 256 -29.18 12.81 14.20
N SER A 257 -30.21 12.50 14.99
CA SER A 257 -31.53 13.12 14.94
C SER A 257 -32.00 13.45 16.35
N GLY A 258 -31.90 14.73 16.74
CA GLY A 258 -32.16 15.14 18.11
C GLY A 258 -31.25 14.42 19.12
N ARG A 259 -31.84 13.57 19.97
CA ARG A 259 -31.10 12.75 20.95
C ARG A 259 -30.66 11.41 20.39
N ASP A 260 -31.29 10.95 19.31
CA ASP A 260 -31.00 9.67 18.69
C ASP A 260 -29.74 9.79 17.83
N SER A 261 -28.98 8.70 17.76
CA SER A 261 -27.77 8.63 16.95
C SER A 261 -27.51 7.22 16.46
N HIS A 262 -26.92 7.13 15.27
CA HIS A 262 -26.46 5.89 14.67
C HIS A 262 -25.03 6.07 14.16
N ALA A 263 -24.21 5.02 14.22
CA ALA A 263 -22.90 5.05 13.58
C ALA A 263 -23.06 5.14 12.06
N ILE A 264 -22.06 5.73 11.40
CA ILE A 264 -21.86 5.60 9.97
C ILE A 264 -20.63 4.70 9.81
N GLU A 265 -20.81 3.54 9.21
CA GLU A 265 -19.82 2.47 9.14
C GLU A 265 -18.93 2.57 7.89
N GLY A 266 -19.24 3.50 6.97
CA GLY A 266 -18.43 3.76 5.79
C GLY A 266 -18.58 5.17 5.24
N VAL A 267 -17.57 5.60 4.48
CA VAL A 267 -17.63 6.78 3.62
C VAL A 267 -17.19 6.35 2.22
N ASN A 268 -17.91 6.80 1.18
CA ASN A 268 -17.57 6.63 -0.23
C ASN A 268 -17.29 5.20 -0.72
N ARG A 269 -17.91 4.20 -0.08
CA ARG A 269 -17.78 2.79 -0.50
C ARG A 269 -19.13 2.16 -0.78
N LYS A 270 -19.14 1.02 -1.45
CA LYS A 270 -20.37 0.26 -1.70
C LYS A 270 -20.92 -0.31 -0.37
N PRO A 271 -22.20 -0.06 -0.01
CA PRO A 271 -22.81 -0.72 1.14
C PRO A 271 -22.81 -2.24 1.00
N GLY A 272 -22.48 -2.91 2.09
CA GLY A 272 -22.32 -4.34 2.29
C GLY A 272 -20.95 -4.90 1.93
N VAL A 273 -20.03 -4.07 1.42
CA VAL A 273 -18.69 -4.49 1.00
C VAL A 273 -17.64 -3.67 1.75
N ILE A 274 -16.73 -4.35 2.44
CA ILE A 274 -15.74 -3.76 3.35
C ILE A 274 -14.36 -4.31 3.01
N ARG A 275 -13.69 -3.67 2.06
CA ARG A 275 -12.28 -3.96 1.74
C ARG A 275 -11.42 -3.73 2.97
N ASP A 276 -10.48 -4.64 3.21
CA ASP A 276 -9.57 -4.70 4.34
C ASP A 276 -10.21 -4.90 5.73
N CYS A 277 -11.51 -5.19 5.78
CA CYS A 277 -12.25 -5.45 7.02
C CYS A 277 -12.09 -4.30 8.05
N GLY A 278 -11.86 -4.64 9.34
CA GLY A 278 -11.57 -3.64 10.36
C GLY A 278 -12.76 -2.75 10.74
N ARG A 279 -13.99 -3.29 10.74
CA ARG A 279 -15.20 -2.59 11.20
C ARG A 279 -15.94 -3.40 12.27
N PRO A 280 -16.63 -2.75 13.23
CA PRO A 280 -17.30 -3.43 14.34
C PRO A 280 -18.30 -4.53 13.92
N ASP A 281 -19.00 -4.35 12.80
CA ASP A 281 -20.04 -5.28 12.32
C ASP A 281 -19.60 -6.11 11.11
N ALA A 282 -18.33 -6.03 10.72
CA ALA A 282 -17.79 -6.76 9.58
C ALA A 282 -17.74 -8.27 9.84
N GLN A 283 -18.12 -9.05 8.82
CA GLN A 283 -18.03 -10.51 8.79
C GLN A 283 -17.07 -10.98 7.69
N PRO A 284 -16.27 -12.04 7.92
CA PRO A 284 -16.29 -12.92 9.10
C PRO A 284 -15.42 -12.40 10.27
N THR A 285 -14.82 -11.21 10.14
CA THR A 285 -13.96 -10.64 11.18
C THR A 285 -14.10 -9.13 11.28
N THR A 286 -13.97 -8.64 12.50
CA THR A 286 -13.95 -7.22 12.84
C THR A 286 -12.53 -6.65 12.90
N ALA A 287 -11.51 -7.52 12.87
CA ALA A 287 -10.11 -7.11 12.80
C ALA A 287 -9.76 -6.65 11.36
N PRO A 288 -8.78 -5.74 11.20
CA PRO A 288 -8.28 -5.41 9.87
C PRO A 288 -7.61 -6.63 9.24
N ARG A 289 -7.82 -6.84 7.95
CA ARG A 289 -7.23 -7.95 7.18
C ARG A 289 -6.91 -7.48 5.78
N GLN A 290 -5.65 -7.15 5.55
CA GLN A 290 -5.18 -6.64 4.27
C GLN A 290 -5.55 -7.62 3.17
N ASP A 291 -6.06 -7.06 2.10
CA ASP A 291 -6.49 -7.75 0.90
C ASP A 291 -7.62 -8.76 1.07
N PHE A 292 -8.34 -8.72 2.19
CA PHE A 292 -9.58 -9.46 2.41
C PHE A 292 -10.79 -8.53 2.34
N THR A 293 -11.88 -9.02 1.77
CA THR A 293 -13.14 -8.25 1.68
C THR A 293 -14.17 -8.85 2.61
N CYS A 294 -14.44 -8.15 3.70
CA CYS A 294 -15.52 -8.47 4.62
C CYS A 294 -16.87 -7.96 4.09
N THR A 295 -17.96 -8.45 4.67
CA THR A 295 -19.32 -8.01 4.36
C THR A 295 -20.05 -7.50 5.59
N SER A 296 -21.08 -6.70 5.36
CA SER A 296 -22.12 -6.36 6.34
C SER A 296 -23.48 -6.43 5.68
N THR A 297 -24.50 -6.86 6.40
CA THR A 297 -25.89 -6.84 5.93
C THR A 297 -26.70 -5.67 6.49
N ASP A 298 -26.11 -4.90 7.40
CA ASP A 298 -26.75 -3.82 8.13
C ASP A 298 -25.74 -2.70 8.40
N GLU A 299 -25.88 -1.57 7.70
CA GLU A 299 -25.01 -0.40 7.87
C GLU A 299 -25.56 0.85 7.19
N ILE A 300 -24.99 1.99 7.55
CA ILE A 300 -25.09 3.29 6.89
C ILE A 300 -23.74 3.66 6.29
N VAL A 301 -23.74 3.99 4.99
CA VAL A 301 -22.57 4.58 4.32
C VAL A 301 -22.89 6.00 3.89
N ALA A 302 -22.01 6.94 4.23
CA ALA A 302 -22.08 8.31 3.75
C ALA A 302 -21.34 8.45 2.42
N PHE A 303 -21.83 9.34 1.55
CA PHE A 303 -21.21 9.70 0.29
C PHE A 303 -21.05 11.21 0.21
N THR A 304 -19.85 11.63 -0.16
CA THR A 304 -19.48 13.04 -0.34
C THR A 304 -19.47 13.41 -1.84
N PRO A 305 -19.55 14.70 -2.18
CA PRO A 305 -19.42 15.15 -3.57
C PRO A 305 -18.12 14.66 -4.24
N GLU A 306 -17.05 14.52 -3.45
CA GLU A 306 -15.72 14.07 -3.86
C GLU A 306 -15.71 12.60 -4.32
N PHE A 307 -16.74 11.81 -4.01
CA PHE A 307 -16.91 10.45 -4.53
C PHE A 307 -16.80 10.39 -6.06
N GLY A 308 -17.46 11.33 -6.76
CA GLY A 308 -17.34 11.52 -8.21
C GLY A 308 -17.78 10.34 -9.10
N ALA A 309 -18.59 9.41 -8.59
CA ALA A 309 -19.17 8.30 -9.35
C ALA A 309 -20.68 8.13 -9.08
N ALA A 310 -21.32 7.28 -9.88
CA ALA A 310 -22.72 6.91 -9.68
C ALA A 310 -22.87 6.14 -8.36
N LEU A 311 -23.84 6.56 -7.54
CA LEU A 311 -24.14 5.96 -6.26
C LEU A 311 -24.69 4.53 -6.42
N PRO A 312 -24.40 3.63 -5.48
CA PRO A 312 -24.91 2.27 -5.54
C PRO A 312 -26.44 2.23 -5.56
N THR A 313 -26.99 1.32 -6.36
CA THR A 313 -28.43 1.01 -6.39
C THR A 313 -28.72 -0.28 -5.62
N GLY A 314 -30.00 -0.53 -5.30
CA GLY A 314 -30.46 -1.79 -4.72
C GLY A 314 -31.35 -1.59 -3.49
N PRO A 315 -31.63 -2.68 -2.74
CA PRO A 315 -32.43 -2.60 -1.52
C PRO A 315 -31.85 -1.63 -0.49
N GLY A 316 -32.73 -0.98 0.28
CA GLY A 316 -32.36 0.00 1.30
C GLY A 316 -32.96 1.38 1.01
N VAL A 317 -32.48 2.38 1.73
CA VAL A 317 -32.92 3.77 1.61
C VAL A 317 -31.75 4.70 1.35
N GLN A 318 -32.02 5.82 0.71
CA GLN A 318 -31.08 6.93 0.56
C GLN A 318 -31.69 8.18 1.19
N VAL A 319 -30.87 8.93 1.92
CA VAL A 319 -31.23 10.25 2.44
C VAL A 319 -30.21 11.25 1.95
N THR A 320 -30.66 12.26 1.21
CA THR A 320 -29.82 13.39 0.79
C THR A 320 -29.95 14.50 1.82
N LEU A 321 -28.83 14.93 2.39
CA LEU A 321 -28.74 16.01 3.36
C LEU A 321 -28.12 17.23 2.68
N ASP A 322 -28.88 18.30 2.53
CA ASP A 322 -28.42 19.57 1.97
C ASP A 322 -28.84 20.78 2.83
N ALA A 323 -28.67 21.99 2.32
CA ALA A 323 -29.06 23.22 3.02
C ALA A 323 -30.59 23.33 3.27
N HIS A 324 -31.42 22.56 2.57
CA HIS A 324 -32.88 22.57 2.67
C HIS A 324 -33.41 21.46 3.59
N GLY A 325 -32.55 20.50 3.99
CA GLY A 325 -32.87 19.46 4.97
C GLY A 325 -32.61 18.05 4.45
N ALA A 326 -33.33 17.08 5.01
CA ALA A 326 -33.21 15.68 4.64
C ALA A 326 -34.29 15.27 3.63
N THR A 327 -33.89 14.70 2.50
CA THR A 327 -34.82 14.14 1.49
C THR A 327 -34.60 12.64 1.36
N VAL A 328 -35.65 11.86 1.63
CA VAL A 328 -35.63 10.39 1.54
C VAL A 328 -35.99 9.94 0.12
N GLY A 329 -35.27 8.94 -0.40
CA GLY A 329 -35.52 8.37 -1.71
C GLY A 329 -34.89 6.98 -1.91
N PRO A 330 -35.06 6.38 -3.10
CA PRO A 330 -34.38 5.15 -3.45
C PRO A 330 -32.87 5.38 -3.60
N ARG A 331 -32.09 4.31 -3.40
CA ARG A 331 -30.63 4.32 -3.58
C ARG A 331 -30.24 4.45 -5.05
N GLY A 332 -29.34 5.40 -5.36
CA GLY A 332 -28.78 5.63 -6.68
C GLY A 332 -28.57 7.12 -7.01
N GLY A 333 -28.21 7.40 -8.26
CA GLY A 333 -27.95 8.76 -8.74
C GLY A 333 -26.50 9.20 -8.52
N SER A 334 -26.30 10.46 -8.13
CA SER A 334 -25.01 11.06 -7.81
C SER A 334 -25.14 11.92 -6.56
N VAL A 335 -24.02 12.28 -5.92
CA VAL A 335 -24.04 13.21 -4.77
C VAL A 335 -24.15 14.65 -5.28
N PRO A 336 -25.22 15.41 -4.95
CA PRO A 336 -25.29 16.83 -5.29
C PRO A 336 -24.17 17.65 -4.63
N ALA A 337 -23.71 18.71 -5.30
CA ALA A 337 -22.73 19.63 -4.73
C ALA A 337 -23.25 20.26 -3.42
N GLY A 338 -22.40 20.33 -2.40
CA GLY A 338 -22.76 20.91 -1.09
C GLY A 338 -23.68 20.02 -0.23
N SER A 339 -23.90 18.77 -0.62
CA SER A 339 -24.71 17.80 0.13
C SER A 339 -23.86 16.65 0.70
N VAL A 340 -24.46 15.85 1.59
CA VAL A 340 -23.99 14.51 1.95
C VAL A 340 -25.14 13.54 1.69
N VAL A 341 -24.86 12.40 1.07
CA VAL A 341 -25.86 11.35 0.86
C VAL A 341 -25.60 10.18 1.79
N LEU A 342 -26.59 9.78 2.58
CA LEU A 342 -26.54 8.59 3.43
C LEU A 342 -27.28 7.45 2.74
N GLN A 343 -26.65 6.29 2.55
CA GLN A 343 -27.32 5.07 2.12
C GLN A 343 -27.34 4.06 3.26
N GLY A 344 -28.54 3.65 3.67
CA GLY A 344 -28.74 2.59 4.65
C GLY A 344 -29.18 1.28 4.01
N ILE A 345 -28.67 0.17 4.51
CA ILE A 345 -29.17 -1.19 4.24
C ILE A 345 -29.62 -1.85 5.55
N GLY A 346 -30.28 -3.01 5.48
CA GLY A 346 -30.68 -3.74 6.69
C GLY A 346 -31.63 -2.96 7.60
N ALA A 347 -31.44 -3.08 8.92
CA ALA A 347 -32.23 -2.34 9.91
C ALA A 347 -31.88 -0.85 9.93
N SER A 348 -30.64 -0.50 9.61
CA SER A 348 -30.14 0.87 9.48
C SER A 348 -30.88 1.67 8.42
N ALA A 349 -31.37 1.00 7.36
CA ALA A 349 -32.27 1.62 6.39
C ALA A 349 -33.59 2.06 7.03
N GLY A 350 -34.17 1.22 7.90
CA GLY A 350 -35.38 1.55 8.65
C GLY A 350 -35.15 2.72 9.61
N TRP A 351 -33.99 2.75 10.27
CA TRP A 351 -33.60 3.86 11.13
C TRP A 351 -33.48 5.17 10.35
N LEU A 352 -32.80 5.20 9.20
CA LEU A 352 -32.72 6.42 8.38
C LEU A 352 -34.10 6.91 7.90
N ALA A 353 -34.97 5.99 7.51
CA ALA A 353 -36.31 6.32 7.02
C ALA A 353 -37.25 6.87 8.12
N SER A 354 -36.95 6.61 9.40
CA SER A 354 -37.80 7.04 10.52
C SER A 354 -37.43 8.41 11.12
N HIS A 355 -36.46 9.13 10.54
CA HIS A 355 -35.97 10.40 11.08
C HIS A 355 -35.98 11.51 10.03
N ASP A 356 -36.68 12.61 10.34
CA ASP A 356 -36.88 13.72 9.40
C ASP A 356 -35.81 14.82 9.49
N ARG A 357 -34.99 14.82 10.55
CA ARG A 357 -33.97 15.86 10.81
C ARG A 357 -32.64 15.22 11.16
N LEU A 358 -31.77 15.10 10.16
CA LEU A 358 -30.50 14.40 10.29
C LEU A 358 -29.33 15.39 10.17
N SER A 359 -28.27 15.11 10.93
CA SER A 359 -26.99 15.81 10.84
C SER A 359 -25.85 14.80 10.98
N VAL A 360 -24.73 15.05 10.32
CA VAL A 360 -23.57 14.16 10.34
C VAL A 360 -22.42 14.84 11.08
N GLU A 361 -21.83 14.11 12.03
CA GLU A 361 -20.68 14.52 12.81
C GLU A 361 -19.49 13.61 12.50
N GLY A 362 -18.28 14.18 12.47
CA GLY A 362 -17.04 13.41 12.27
C GLY A 362 -16.52 13.33 10.83
N LEU A 363 -17.18 13.97 9.85
CA LEU A 363 -16.70 14.03 8.46
C LEU A 363 -15.67 15.15 8.19
N ARG A 364 -15.30 15.93 9.21
CA ARG A 364 -14.43 17.09 9.08
C ARG A 364 -13.26 17.02 10.05
N LEU A 365 -12.08 17.24 9.53
CA LEU A 365 -10.83 17.51 10.23
C LEU A 365 -10.49 19.01 10.08
N PRO A 366 -9.46 19.51 10.77
CA PRO A 366 -8.94 20.86 10.51
C PRO A 366 -8.64 21.09 9.02
N ALA A 367 -8.93 22.28 8.52
CA ALA A 367 -8.68 22.63 7.11
C ALA A 367 -7.18 22.46 6.75
N GLY A 368 -6.91 21.97 5.54
CA GLY A 368 -5.56 21.62 5.09
C GLY A 368 -4.97 20.35 5.71
N GLU A 369 -5.65 19.67 6.64
CA GLU A 369 -5.19 18.35 7.10
C GLU A 369 -5.59 17.26 6.10
N SER A 370 -4.64 16.43 5.71
CA SER A 370 -4.86 15.29 4.82
C SER A 370 -4.22 14.04 5.41
N ILE A 371 -4.77 12.88 5.08
CA ILE A 371 -4.40 11.59 5.64
C ILE A 371 -4.34 10.55 4.53
N ALA A 372 -3.22 9.83 4.45
CA ALA A 372 -3.09 8.58 3.71
C ALA A 372 -2.80 7.45 4.71
N SER A 373 -3.64 6.42 4.73
CA SER A 373 -3.48 5.26 5.62
C SER A 373 -3.19 3.99 4.84
N ALA A 374 -2.25 3.23 5.37
CA ALA A 374 -1.85 1.92 4.88
C ALA A 374 -1.49 1.07 6.10
N ALA A 375 -0.48 0.22 5.99
CA ALA A 375 0.08 -0.54 7.11
C ALA A 375 1.41 -1.18 6.69
N PRO A 376 2.27 -1.57 7.65
CA PRO A 376 2.17 -1.27 9.08
C PRO A 376 3.01 -0.05 9.49
N THR A 377 2.89 0.37 10.74
CA THR A 377 3.95 1.08 11.45
C THR A 377 5.27 0.31 11.33
N LEU A 378 6.38 1.01 11.15
CA LEU A 378 7.72 0.44 11.02
C LEU A 378 8.65 0.89 12.15
N LEU A 379 8.63 2.19 12.47
CA LEU A 379 9.46 2.78 13.50
C LEU A 379 8.62 3.64 14.46
N ARG A 380 8.95 3.54 15.75
CA ARG A 380 8.51 4.45 16.80
C ARG A 380 9.72 4.92 17.59
N HIS A 381 9.87 6.23 17.75
CA HIS A 381 10.94 6.84 18.54
C HIS A 381 12.36 6.37 18.15
N GLY A 382 12.60 6.10 16.86
CA GLY A 382 13.88 5.62 16.33
C GLY A 382 14.15 4.13 16.51
N HIS A 383 13.20 3.38 17.09
CA HIS A 383 13.28 1.94 17.29
C HIS A 383 12.35 1.21 16.32
N LEU A 384 12.75 0.00 15.92
CA LEU A 384 11.87 -0.90 15.17
C LEU A 384 10.63 -1.21 16.01
N SER A 385 9.46 -1.04 15.42
CA SER A 385 8.16 -1.22 16.06
C SER A 385 7.16 -1.69 14.99
N ILE A 386 7.50 -2.77 14.29
CA ILE A 386 6.72 -3.29 13.17
C ILE A 386 5.45 -3.95 13.71
N ASP A 387 4.30 -3.27 13.56
CA ASP A 387 2.99 -3.70 14.09
C ASP A 387 2.17 -4.40 12.99
N ALA A 388 2.62 -5.58 12.57
CA ALA A 388 2.14 -6.21 11.34
C ALA A 388 0.82 -6.99 11.53
N ALA A 389 0.64 -7.66 12.66
CA ALA A 389 -0.52 -8.48 12.95
C ALA A 389 -1.73 -7.65 13.43
N THR A 390 -1.49 -6.67 14.30
CA THR A 390 -2.52 -5.73 14.80
C THR A 390 -3.08 -4.89 13.66
N GLU A 391 -2.22 -4.37 12.78
CA GLU A 391 -2.62 -3.59 11.60
C GLU A 391 -3.10 -4.47 10.42
N GLY A 392 -3.01 -5.79 10.57
CA GLY A 392 -3.71 -6.77 9.74
C GLY A 392 -3.02 -7.11 8.42
N VAL A 393 -1.72 -6.88 8.28
CA VAL A 393 -0.92 -7.32 7.12
C VAL A 393 -0.30 -8.71 7.32
N VAL A 394 -0.33 -9.22 8.54
CA VAL A 394 -0.01 -10.62 8.91
C VAL A 394 -1.15 -11.18 9.75
N ASP A 395 -1.50 -12.45 9.57
CA ASP A 395 -2.26 -13.22 10.57
C ASP A 395 -1.38 -14.38 11.01
N PRO A 396 -0.85 -14.39 12.25
CA PRO A 396 0.05 -15.45 12.71
C PRO A 396 -0.53 -16.86 12.69
N ARG A 397 -1.84 -17.00 12.44
CA ARG A 397 -2.55 -18.28 12.32
C ARG A 397 -2.70 -18.73 10.86
N ASP A 398 -2.35 -17.89 9.89
CA ASP A 398 -2.47 -18.14 8.46
C ASP A 398 -1.13 -17.89 7.74
N LEU A 399 -0.44 -18.98 7.40
CA LEU A 399 0.87 -18.95 6.74
C LEU A 399 0.81 -18.62 5.23
N SER A 400 -0.38 -18.36 4.66
CA SER A 400 -0.51 -18.12 3.21
C SER A 400 -0.12 -16.71 2.82
N PHE A 401 -0.95 -15.71 3.16
CA PHE A 401 -0.82 -14.34 2.69
C PHE A 401 0.34 -13.58 3.34
N GLY A 402 0.46 -13.66 4.67
CA GLY A 402 1.40 -12.83 5.45
C GLY A 402 2.85 -13.01 5.03
N TYR A 403 3.28 -14.26 4.80
CA TYR A 403 4.65 -14.58 4.40
C TYR A 403 5.02 -13.90 3.08
N ALA A 404 4.22 -14.09 2.03
CA ALA A 404 4.49 -13.51 0.72
C ALA A 404 4.39 -11.98 0.70
N TRP A 405 3.47 -11.40 1.49
CA TRP A 405 3.23 -9.96 1.48
C TRP A 405 4.17 -9.17 2.41
N SER A 406 4.41 -9.65 3.62
CA SER A 406 5.13 -8.92 4.69
C SER A 406 6.60 -9.34 4.82
N GLU A 407 6.87 -10.63 4.62
CA GLU A 407 8.16 -11.22 5.00
C GLU A 407 9.08 -11.38 3.80
N GLN A 408 8.54 -11.70 2.62
CA GLN A 408 9.31 -11.64 1.38
C GLN A 408 9.56 -10.20 0.91
N ARG A 409 10.62 -10.04 0.12
CA ARG A 409 10.93 -8.77 -0.53
C ARG A 409 9.84 -8.41 -1.53
N GLN A 410 9.33 -7.19 -1.40
CA GLN A 410 8.34 -6.61 -2.29
C GLN A 410 8.75 -5.19 -2.66
N PRO A 411 8.27 -4.65 -3.80
CA PRO A 411 8.32 -3.21 -4.02
C PRO A 411 7.57 -2.50 -2.89
N ARG A 412 8.14 -1.43 -2.35
CA ARG A 412 7.55 -0.69 -1.22
C ARG A 412 7.54 0.80 -1.49
N THR A 413 6.46 1.46 -1.07
CA THR A 413 6.47 2.90 -0.81
C THR A 413 6.45 3.10 0.69
N LEU A 414 7.28 4.01 1.20
CA LEU A 414 7.49 4.22 2.62
C LEU A 414 7.45 5.71 2.95
N ALA A 415 6.99 6.02 4.15
CA ALA A 415 7.06 7.35 4.73
C ALA A 415 7.84 7.31 6.05
N GLY A 416 8.78 8.25 6.22
CA GLY A 416 9.54 8.42 7.45
C GLY A 416 9.62 9.89 7.86
N ILE A 417 9.74 10.15 9.14
CA ILE A 417 9.95 11.50 9.69
C ILE A 417 11.23 11.46 10.51
N ASP A 418 12.19 12.32 10.16
CA ASP A 418 13.45 12.44 10.90
C ASP A 418 13.31 13.30 12.17
N ALA A 419 14.34 13.29 13.02
CA ALA A 419 14.35 14.07 14.26
C ALA A 419 14.29 15.60 14.05
N SER A 420 14.55 16.09 12.84
CA SER A 420 14.44 17.51 12.46
C SER A 420 13.06 17.86 11.91
N GLY A 421 12.16 16.89 11.77
CA GLY A 421 10.83 17.04 11.19
C GLY A 421 10.80 17.02 9.67
N HIS A 422 11.87 16.62 8.99
CA HIS A 422 11.83 16.40 7.54
C HIS A 422 11.01 15.16 7.22
N LEU A 423 10.22 15.22 6.16
CA LEU A 423 9.53 14.07 5.60
C LEU A 423 10.46 13.34 4.62
N LEU A 424 10.53 12.03 4.75
CA LEU A 424 11.20 11.12 3.84
C LEU A 424 10.11 10.34 3.10
N LEU A 425 10.04 10.48 1.78
CA LEU A 425 9.24 9.61 0.93
C LEU A 425 10.20 8.69 0.18
N VAL A 426 10.01 7.38 0.33
CA VAL A 426 10.91 6.38 -0.23
C VAL A 426 10.14 5.43 -1.13
N THR A 427 10.67 5.14 -2.32
CA THR A 427 10.23 4.02 -3.13
C THR A 427 11.36 3.02 -3.31
N VAL A 428 11.05 1.75 -3.12
CA VAL A 428 11.95 0.62 -3.32
C VAL A 428 11.40 -0.18 -4.48
N ASP A 429 12.15 -0.24 -5.58
CA ASP A 429 11.78 -1.10 -6.71
C ASP A 429 11.84 -2.57 -6.29
N GLY A 430 11.06 -3.43 -6.92
CA GLY A 430 11.03 -4.84 -6.53
C GLY A 430 10.42 -5.73 -7.61
N ARG A 431 10.43 -7.04 -7.35
CA ARG A 431 9.99 -8.09 -8.30
C ARG A 431 10.78 -8.08 -9.62
N GLN A 432 12.03 -7.63 -9.59
CA GLN A 432 12.91 -7.58 -10.75
C GLN A 432 14.19 -8.39 -10.44
N PRO A 433 14.19 -9.71 -10.69
CA PRO A 433 15.30 -10.60 -10.32
C PRO A 433 16.65 -10.07 -10.81
N GLY A 434 17.61 -9.90 -9.89
CA GLY A 434 18.96 -9.40 -10.19
C GLY A 434 19.05 -7.91 -10.53
N VAL A 435 17.97 -7.15 -10.39
CA VAL A 435 17.93 -5.70 -10.62
C VAL A 435 17.46 -4.96 -9.37
N SER A 436 16.29 -5.33 -8.86
CA SER A 436 15.76 -4.86 -7.58
C SER A 436 14.78 -5.87 -7.05
N GLU A 437 15.09 -6.45 -5.90
CA GLU A 437 14.31 -7.53 -5.32
C GLU A 437 13.14 -6.97 -4.51
N GLY A 438 13.34 -5.82 -3.88
CA GLY A 438 12.40 -5.15 -3.00
C GLY A 438 12.85 -5.24 -1.56
N PHE A 439 12.06 -4.72 -0.62
CA PHE A 439 12.34 -4.87 0.80
C PHE A 439 11.30 -5.74 1.49
N THR A 440 11.77 -6.54 2.44
CA THR A 440 10.93 -7.04 3.54
C THR A 440 10.52 -5.85 4.43
N LEU A 441 9.49 -6.00 5.27
CA LEU A 441 9.13 -4.92 6.21
C LEU A 441 10.28 -4.61 7.20
N GLU A 442 11.06 -5.62 7.59
CA GLU A 442 12.19 -5.42 8.50
C GLU A 442 13.34 -4.65 7.83
N GLU A 443 13.63 -4.95 6.56
CA GLU A 443 14.62 -4.20 5.78
C GLU A 443 14.19 -2.76 5.57
N ALA A 444 12.91 -2.52 5.26
CA ALA A 444 12.33 -1.19 5.12
C ALA A 444 12.47 -0.38 6.42
N ALA A 445 12.14 -0.96 7.57
CA ALA A 445 12.28 -0.30 8.87
C ALA A 445 13.75 0.03 9.18
N ARG A 446 14.68 -0.92 8.97
CA ARG A 446 16.11 -0.71 9.19
C ARG A 446 16.68 0.37 8.27
N PHE A 447 16.23 0.42 7.02
CA PHE A 447 16.64 1.41 6.04
C PHE A 447 16.14 2.81 6.39
N LEU A 448 14.85 2.98 6.73
CA LEU A 448 14.35 4.29 7.17
C LEU A 448 15.08 4.78 8.44
N ARG A 449 15.39 3.86 9.36
CA ARG A 449 16.18 4.19 10.55
C ARG A 449 17.61 4.61 10.18
N SER A 450 18.24 3.99 9.19
CA SER A 450 19.59 4.38 8.75
C SER A 450 19.59 5.74 8.03
N LEU A 451 18.46 6.16 7.46
CA LEU A 451 18.24 7.52 6.96
C LEU A 451 17.95 8.55 8.07
N GLY A 452 17.86 8.11 9.33
CA GLY A 452 17.61 8.98 10.49
C GLY A 452 16.13 9.17 10.84
N ALA A 453 15.22 8.40 10.24
CA ALA A 453 13.81 8.43 10.61
C ALA A 453 13.62 7.98 12.07
N THR A 454 12.82 8.73 12.82
CA THR A 454 12.38 8.38 14.18
C THR A 454 10.97 7.80 14.19
N GLU A 455 10.12 8.23 13.26
CA GLU A 455 8.80 7.66 13.03
C GLU A 455 8.75 7.17 11.59
N ALA A 456 8.15 6.01 11.33
CA ALA A 456 8.03 5.50 9.98
C ALA A 456 6.87 4.53 9.81
N MET A 457 6.32 4.47 8.60
CA MET A 457 5.29 3.52 8.19
C MET A 457 5.48 3.08 6.73
N ASN A 458 4.90 1.93 6.42
CA ASN A 458 4.74 1.46 5.04
C ASN A 458 3.46 2.05 4.44
N LEU A 459 3.56 2.57 3.20
CA LEU A 459 2.44 2.97 2.34
C LEU A 459 2.06 1.83 1.38
N ASP A 460 1.13 2.05 0.44
CA ASP A 460 0.82 0.99 -0.52
C ASP A 460 2.05 0.63 -1.38
N GLY A 461 2.19 -0.66 -1.69
CA GLY A 461 3.38 -1.22 -2.30
C GLY A 461 3.10 -2.05 -3.54
N GLY A 462 3.97 -3.02 -3.82
CA GLY A 462 3.86 -3.85 -5.01
C GLY A 462 3.82 -3.01 -6.29
N GLY A 463 2.91 -3.36 -7.22
CA GLY A 463 2.76 -2.64 -8.48
C GLY A 463 2.33 -1.18 -8.36
N SER A 464 1.86 -0.75 -7.19
CA SER A 464 1.52 0.65 -6.91
C SER A 464 2.77 1.52 -6.69
N THR A 465 3.89 0.92 -6.28
CA THR A 465 5.13 1.62 -5.87
C THR A 465 5.66 2.50 -6.99
N THR A 466 5.49 3.81 -6.83
CA THR A 466 5.88 4.77 -7.86
C THR A 466 6.32 6.09 -7.23
N MET A 467 7.41 6.66 -7.74
CA MET A 467 7.83 8.04 -7.50
C MET A 467 7.98 8.76 -8.83
N ALA A 468 7.40 9.96 -8.92
CA ALA A 468 7.55 10.85 -10.06
C ALA A 468 8.11 12.20 -9.62
N VAL A 469 9.06 12.73 -10.38
CA VAL A 469 9.60 14.09 -10.24
C VAL A 469 9.13 14.91 -11.44
N ARG A 470 8.32 15.95 -11.20
CA ARG A 470 7.70 16.76 -12.25
C ARG A 470 7.03 15.92 -13.35
N GLY A 471 6.31 14.88 -12.94
CA GLY A 471 5.60 13.95 -13.83
C GLY A 471 6.49 12.93 -14.56
N VAL A 472 7.79 12.88 -14.27
CA VAL A 472 8.70 11.88 -14.83
C VAL A 472 9.02 10.83 -13.79
N LEU A 473 8.80 9.56 -14.11
CA LEU A 473 9.14 8.44 -13.24
C LEU A 473 10.64 8.42 -12.94
N VAL A 474 10.99 8.24 -11.67
CA VAL A 474 12.38 8.04 -11.25
C VAL A 474 12.69 6.59 -10.90
N ASN A 475 11.66 5.79 -10.65
CA ASN A 475 11.75 4.38 -10.28
C ASN A 475 11.15 3.48 -11.37
N HIS A 476 11.28 2.15 -11.22
CA HIS A 476 10.79 1.16 -12.17
C HIS A 476 9.57 0.39 -11.60
N PRO A 477 8.33 0.70 -12.05
CA PRO A 477 7.14 -0.02 -11.64
C PRO A 477 7.22 -1.53 -11.92
N SER A 478 6.72 -2.35 -10.99
CA SER A 478 6.89 -3.81 -11.06
C SER A 478 5.88 -4.56 -11.94
N ASP A 479 4.72 -3.95 -12.23
CA ASP A 479 3.69 -4.61 -13.02
C ASP A 479 4.13 -4.71 -14.49
N ALA A 480 3.88 -5.86 -15.12
CA ALA A 480 4.25 -6.10 -16.51
C ALA A 480 3.58 -5.11 -17.50
N THR A 481 2.48 -4.48 -17.10
CA THR A 481 1.77 -3.44 -17.87
C THR A 481 2.34 -2.04 -17.66
N GLY A 482 3.40 -1.89 -16.88
CA GLY A 482 3.98 -0.61 -16.47
C GLY A 482 3.31 -0.01 -15.23
N GLU A 483 3.39 1.31 -15.09
CA GLU A 483 2.85 2.05 -13.95
C GLU A 483 1.35 1.77 -13.72
N ARG A 484 1.02 1.36 -12.49
CA ARG A 484 -0.34 1.13 -12.04
C ARG A 484 -1.03 2.45 -11.71
N ALA A 485 -2.30 2.58 -12.12
CA ALA A 485 -3.15 3.65 -11.63
C ALA A 485 -3.61 3.34 -10.19
N VAL A 486 -3.46 4.30 -9.27
CA VAL A 486 -3.74 4.18 -7.83
C VAL A 486 -4.84 5.15 -7.40
N GLY A 487 -5.37 4.98 -6.19
CA GLY A 487 -6.49 5.76 -5.66
C GLY A 487 -6.12 7.13 -5.07
N ASP A 488 -4.92 7.26 -4.52
CA ASP A 488 -4.43 8.47 -3.89
C ASP A 488 -2.90 8.57 -3.93
N PHE A 489 -2.40 9.75 -3.56
CA PHE A 489 -1.00 10.15 -3.70
C PHE A 489 -0.56 10.98 -2.50
N VAL A 490 0.73 10.97 -2.21
CA VAL A 490 1.38 12.00 -1.39
C VAL A 490 2.17 12.90 -2.32
N THR A 491 1.90 14.20 -2.26
CA THR A 491 2.46 15.20 -3.20
C THR A 491 3.22 16.30 -2.48
N VAL A 492 4.23 16.84 -3.16
CA VAL A 492 5.05 17.98 -2.71
C VAL A 492 4.95 19.08 -3.77
N ARG A 493 4.54 20.30 -3.38
CA ARG A 493 4.37 21.45 -4.30
C ARG A 493 5.15 22.68 -3.89
#